data_AF-A0A1L3MU57-F1
#
_entry.id   AF-A0A1L3MU57-F1
#
_cell.length_a   1.000
_cell.length_b   1.000
_cell.length_c   1.000
_cell.angle_alpha   90.00
_cell.angle_beta   90.00
_cell.angle_gamma   90.00
#
_symmetry.space_group_name_H-M   'P 1'
#
loop_
_entity.id
_entity.type
_entity.pdbx_description
1 polymer ?
#
loop_
_entity_poly.entity_id
_entity_poly.type
_entity_poly.pdbx_seq_one_letter_code
_entity_poly.pdbx_strand_id
1 'polypeptide(L)'
;MNSIKETIYMIDAFLLQKQFGTLVIEDRQAFLQLPVGELITLNESNLIEVINDGEYYPITYEEAVNTISTDGWSLFAGLDCRVKI
;
A
#
# COMPACT_ATOMS: atom_id res chain seq x y z
N MET A 1 13.30 2.02 -12.45
CA MET A 1 12.42 1.85 -13.63
C MET A 1 11.00 2.12 -13.14
N ASN A 2 10.33 3.26 -13.26
CA ASN A 2 10.54 4.56 -13.92
C ASN A 2 10.42 5.66 -12.85
N SER A 3 11.51 6.34 -12.49
CA SER A 3 11.53 7.33 -11.39
C SER A 3 10.48 8.44 -11.55
N ILE A 4 10.05 8.71 -12.78
CA ILE A 4 9.00 9.69 -13.09
C ILE A 4 7.62 9.20 -12.62
N LYS A 5 7.25 7.93 -12.83
CA LYS A 5 5.94 7.40 -12.43
C LYS A 5 5.79 7.39 -10.90
N GLU A 6 6.82 6.92 -10.22
CA GLU A 6 6.89 6.93 -8.76
C GLU A 6 6.82 8.35 -8.21
N THR A 7 7.51 9.31 -8.84
CA THR A 7 7.41 10.74 -8.49
C THR A 7 5.99 11.27 -8.66
N ILE A 8 5.26 10.86 -9.72
CA ILE A 8 3.86 11.23 -9.92
C ILE A 8 3.00 10.66 -8.79
N TYR A 9 3.17 9.39 -8.43
CA TYR A 9 2.40 8.78 -7.32
C TYR A 9 2.68 9.43 -5.97
N MET A 10 3.94 9.82 -5.71
CA MET A 10 4.29 10.58 -4.51
C MET A 10 3.61 11.97 -4.49
N ILE A 11 3.61 12.67 -5.62
CA ILE A 11 2.93 13.97 -5.75
C ILE A 11 1.42 13.83 -5.56
N ASP A 12 0.79 12.83 -6.20
CA ASP A 12 -0.64 12.55 -6.06
C ASP A 12 -1.02 12.25 -4.61
N ALA A 13 -0.25 11.39 -3.93
CA ALA A 13 -0.47 11.07 -2.54
C ALA A 13 -0.34 12.32 -1.64
N PHE A 14 0.69 13.14 -1.87
CA PHE A 14 0.89 14.40 -1.15
C PHE A 14 -0.29 15.37 -1.32
N LEU A 15 -0.76 15.57 -2.56
CA LEU A 15 -1.90 16.44 -2.85
C LEU A 15 -3.20 15.97 -2.18
N LEU A 16 -3.35 14.67 -1.95
CA LEU A 16 -4.50 14.05 -1.29
C LEU A 16 -4.31 13.84 0.22
N GLN A 17 -3.21 14.33 0.79
CA GLN A 17 -2.85 14.14 2.21
C GLN A 17 -2.77 12.64 2.59
N LYS A 18 -2.16 11.84 1.72
CA LYS A 18 -1.89 10.42 1.91
C LYS A 18 -0.39 10.16 1.91
N GLN A 19 0.03 9.10 2.60
CA GLN A 19 1.40 8.61 2.58
C GLN A 19 1.56 7.59 1.45
N PHE A 20 2.61 7.70 0.65
CA PHE A 20 2.94 6.76 -0.41
C PHE A 20 4.03 5.79 0.06
N GLY A 21 3.90 4.51 -0.30
CA GLY A 21 4.87 3.48 0.03
C GLY A 21 4.42 2.11 -0.45
N THR A 22 5.16 1.07 -0.07
CA THR A 22 4.86 -0.31 -0.44
C THR A 22 4.08 -1.01 0.67
N LEU A 23 3.03 -1.74 0.31
CA LEU A 23 2.27 -2.55 1.26
C LEU A 23 3.07 -3.79 1.64
N VAL A 24 3.39 -3.94 2.91
CA VAL A 24 4.10 -5.10 3.47
C VAL A 24 3.18 -5.83 4.42
N ILE A 25 3.15 -7.16 4.35
CA ILE A 25 2.33 -7.99 5.22
C ILE A 25 3.22 -9.03 5.87
N GLU A 26 3.29 -8.99 7.19
CA GLU A 26 4.06 -9.91 8.03
C GLU A 26 3.17 -10.37 9.19
N ASP A 27 3.16 -11.67 9.48
CA ASP A 27 2.42 -12.25 10.62
C ASP A 27 0.94 -11.79 10.75
N ARG A 28 0.24 -11.64 9.61
CA ARG A 28 -1.16 -11.14 9.52
C ARG A 28 -1.36 -9.68 9.92
N GLN A 29 -0.29 -8.90 9.96
CA GLN A 29 -0.30 -7.46 10.18
C GLN A 29 0.13 -6.74 8.90
N ALA A 30 -0.63 -5.72 8.50
CA ALA A 30 -0.25 -4.87 7.37
C ALA A 30 0.57 -3.66 7.83
N PHE A 31 1.58 -3.32 7.03
CA PHE A 31 2.48 -2.20 7.22
C PHE A 31 2.61 -1.42 5.91
N LEU A 32 2.81 -0.11 6.01
CA LEU A 32 3.25 0.73 4.90
C LEU A 32 4.75 0.95 5.04
N GLN A 33 5.53 0.46 4.08
CA GLN A 33 6.94 0.78 3.97
C GLN A 33 7.14 2.06 3.17
N LEU A 34 7.57 3.12 3.83
CA LEU A 34 7.91 4.37 3.19
C LEU A 34 9.20 4.23 2.35
N PRO A 35 9.40 5.06 1.31
CA PRO A 35 10.63 5.07 0.51
C PRO A 35 11.90 5.29 1.34
N VAL A 36 11.78 5.93 2.51
CA VAL A 36 12.88 6.16 3.46
C VAL A 36 13.24 4.92 4.29
N GLY A 37 12.50 3.82 4.14
CA GLY A 37 12.71 2.55 4.86
C GLY A 37 11.95 2.43 6.18
N GLU A 38 11.18 3.45 6.57
CA GLU A 38 10.33 3.41 7.76
C GLU A 38 9.08 2.55 7.53
N LEU A 39 8.66 1.81 8.55
CA LEU A 39 7.45 0.99 8.53
C LEU A 39 6.38 1.63 9.41
N ILE A 40 5.23 1.95 8.83
CA ILE A 40 4.05 2.44 9.54
C ILE A 40 3.08 1.28 9.70
N THR A 41 2.63 1.02 10.93
CA THR A 41 1.61 0.00 11.20
C THR A 41 0.25 0.47 10.72
N LEU A 42 -0.44 -0.36 9.94
CA LEU A 42 -1.78 -0.07 9.44
C LEU A 42 -2.85 -0.76 10.29
N ASN A 43 -4.06 -0.22 10.28
CA ASN A 43 -5.23 -0.78 10.94
C ASN A 43 -6.51 -0.47 10.15
N GLU A 44 -7.66 -0.94 10.66
CA GLU A 44 -8.97 -0.79 10.03
C GLU A 44 -9.45 0.66 9.83
N SER A 45 -8.87 1.63 10.55
CA SER A 45 -9.21 3.05 10.38
C SER A 45 -8.50 3.69 9.20
N ASN A 46 -7.47 3.03 8.65
CA ASN A 46 -6.69 3.58 7.54
C ASN A 46 -7.36 3.30 6.20
N LEU A 47 -7.33 4.30 5.31
CA LEU A 47 -7.84 4.13 3.94
C LEU A 47 -6.69 3.73 3.03
N ILE A 48 -6.68 2.47 2.59
CA ILE A 48 -5.62 1.89 1.77
C ILE A 48 -6.07 1.88 0.31
N GLU A 49 -5.24 2.39 -0.59
CA GLU A 49 -5.42 2.25 -2.03
C GLU A 49 -4.16 1.67 -2.65
N VAL A 50 -4.26 0.45 -3.17
CA VAL A 50 -3.16 -0.21 -3.87
C VAL A 50 -3.15 0.25 -5.33
N ILE A 51 -1.94 0.36 -5.89
CA ILE A 51 -1.73 0.73 -7.28
C ILE A 51 -1.51 -0.55 -8.06
N ASN A 52 -2.38 -0.81 -9.01
CA ASN A 52 -2.22 -1.91 -9.94
C ASN A 52 -2.46 -1.41 -11.37
N ASP A 53 -1.57 -1.73 -12.29
CA ASP A 53 -1.61 -1.26 -13.70
C ASP A 53 -1.84 0.25 -13.89
N GLY A 54 -1.44 1.06 -12.90
CA GLY A 54 -1.56 2.52 -12.92
C GLY A 54 -2.89 3.08 -12.43
N GLU A 55 -3.79 2.23 -11.95
CA GLU A 55 -5.04 2.62 -11.31
C GLU A 55 -4.98 2.41 -9.80
N TYR A 56 -5.76 3.20 -9.06
CA TYR A 56 -5.87 3.11 -7.61
C TYR A 56 -7.08 2.26 -7.24
N TYR A 57 -6.84 1.15 -6.55
CA TYR A 57 -7.88 0.24 -6.07
C TYR A 57 -8.01 0.38 -4.55
N PRO A 58 -9.13 0.92 -4.04
CA PRO A 58 -9.37 0.98 -2.61
C PRO A 58 -9.57 -0.43 -2.07
N ILE A 59 -8.87 -0.76 -0.98
CA ILE A 59 -9.04 -2.01 -0.24
C ILE A 59 -9.20 -1.72 1.25
N THR A 60 -9.88 -2.61 1.94
CA THR A 60 -9.97 -2.61 3.39
C THR A 60 -8.72 -3.25 4.01
N TYR A 61 -8.47 -2.93 5.28
CA TYR A 61 -7.42 -3.60 6.05
C TYR A 61 -7.63 -5.12 6.09
N GLU A 62 -8.89 -5.57 6.27
CA GLU A 62 -9.22 -6.99 6.28
C GLU A 62 -8.92 -7.66 4.93
N GLU A 63 -9.24 -7.01 3.80
CA GLU A 63 -8.87 -7.52 2.48
C GLU A 63 -7.36 -7.59 2.30
N ALA A 64 -6.60 -6.61 2.79
CA ALA A 64 -5.14 -6.62 2.71
C ALA A 64 -4.56 -7.88 3.39
N VAL A 65 -4.98 -8.19 4.62
CA VAL A 65 -4.40 -9.27 5.42
C VAL A 65 -5.00 -10.66 5.12
N ASN A 66 -6.25 -10.74 4.66
CA ASN A 66 -6.96 -12.02 4.48
C ASN A 66 -7.04 -12.49 3.03
N THR A 67 -6.79 -11.63 2.04
CA THR A 67 -6.85 -12.01 0.63
C THR A 67 -5.59 -12.74 0.22
N ILE A 68 -5.59 -14.06 0.43
CA ILE A 68 -4.44 -14.94 0.25
C ILE A 68 -4.57 -15.73 -1.06
N SER A 69 -3.49 -15.75 -1.84
CA SER A 69 -3.33 -16.62 -3.02
C SER A 69 -3.35 -18.09 -2.61
N THR A 70 -3.65 -18.98 -3.56
CA THR A 70 -3.51 -20.44 -3.40
C THR A 70 -2.14 -20.86 -2.85
N ASP A 71 -1.10 -20.07 -3.11
CA ASP A 71 0.28 -20.29 -2.66
C ASP A 71 0.57 -19.79 -1.23
N GLY A 72 -0.42 -19.25 -0.52
CA GLY A 72 -0.30 -18.81 0.88
C GLY A 72 0.19 -17.38 1.10
N TRP A 73 0.40 -16.61 0.03
CA TRP A 73 0.84 -15.20 0.09
C TRP A 73 -0.34 -14.23 -0.01
N SER A 74 -0.30 -13.09 0.69
CA SER A 74 -1.29 -12.03 0.44
C SER A 74 -1.15 -11.50 -0.99
N LEU A 75 -2.27 -11.39 -1.69
CA LEU A 75 -2.33 -10.90 -3.08
C LEU A 75 -1.92 -9.43 -3.22
N PHE A 76 -2.01 -8.66 -2.16
CA PHE A 76 -1.70 -7.22 -2.17
C PHE A 76 -0.29 -6.91 -1.65
N ALA A 77 0.39 -7.89 -1.05
CA ALA A 77 1.73 -7.70 -0.53
C ALA A 77 2.72 -7.34 -1.65
N GLY A 78 3.56 -6.34 -1.41
CA GLY A 78 4.56 -5.84 -2.35
C GLY A 78 4.02 -4.86 -3.40
N LEU A 79 2.71 -4.54 -3.38
CA LEU A 79 2.16 -3.50 -4.24
C LEU A 79 2.46 -2.11 -3.67
N ASP A 80 2.75 -1.17 -4.56
CA ASP A 80 2.77 0.25 -4.22
C ASP A 80 1.36 0.68 -3.82
N CYS A 81 1.26 1.52 -2.79
CA CYS A 81 -0.01 1.97 -2.28
C CYS A 81 0.11 3.38 -1.72
N ARG A 82 -1.04 4.02 -1.57
CA ARG A 82 -1.17 5.24 -0.78
C ARG A 82 -2.17 5.02 0.35
N VAL A 83 -1.84 5.56 1.51
CA VAL A 83 -2.63 5.35 2.72
C VAL A 83 -2.98 6.69 3.35
N LYS A 84 -4.25 6.86 3.70
CA LYS A 84 -4.66 7.91 4.63
C LYS A 84 -4.57 7.38 6.05
N ILE A 85 -3.68 7.98 6.84
CA ILE A 85 -3.50 7.69 8.26
C ILE A 85 -4.53 8.47 9.08
#